data_AF-A0A821G5R5-F1
#
_entry.id   AF-A0A821G5R5-F1
#
_cell.length_a   1.000
_cell.length_b   1.000
_cell.length_c   1.000
_cell.angle_alpha   90.00
_cell.angle_beta   90.00
_cell.angle_gamma   90.00
#
_symmetry.space_group_name_H-M   'P 1'
#
loop_
_entity.id
_entity.type
_entity.pdbx_description
1 polymer ?
#
loop_
_entity_poly.entity_id
_entity_poly.type
_entity_poly.pdbx_seq_one_letter_code
_entity_poly.pdbx_strand_id
1 'polypeptide(L)'
;FVPLRGTAVDIDLNAIWQENGTTVAGGNGWGNQSNQLYQPWGLFLDDSETIYVADSQNHRIMAWTSDATSGEVVAGENGRGNGSHQLSYPRDLVVDKVTDSFIIADFGNKRVVWWPRQNGTHGETILSEIDCLGLTMDENGSLYVAQYEKHEVRQYRRGESNGTKVAGGNGGGSRTDQLNGPRYIFVYRDGSLYVSDWGNHRVMKWAEGATHGTVVAGGQGYGSNLTELSYAHGVVVDQLATVYVADQLNHRIMRWPKGNTQGNAIIGGNGRGGQPNQLHEPAVNALHETLSSEKNQTDINYLIDSIPEAETLDWLLVLGLQEFAMFAMNNPEILSPDVFDVTIPDLLRIRDLLATNGTTAVTWRDLKPYARKALAFFDTWQYH
;
A
#
# COMPACT_ATOMS: atom_id res chain seq x y z
N PHE A 1 6.98 -2.42 -16.86
CA PHE A 1 6.91 -2.29 -15.39
C PHE A 1 8.33 -2.26 -14.83
N VAL A 2 8.61 -1.36 -13.89
CA VAL A 2 9.78 -1.46 -12.99
C VAL A 2 9.19 -1.84 -11.63
N PRO A 3 9.69 -2.89 -10.96
CA PRO A 3 9.19 -3.26 -9.62
C PRO A 3 9.53 -2.13 -8.65
N LEU A 4 8.51 -1.55 -8.01
CA LEU A 4 8.67 -0.45 -7.06
C LEU A 4 8.77 -1.05 -5.66
N ARG A 5 9.95 -0.90 -5.04
CA ARG A 5 10.29 -1.51 -3.77
C ARG A 5 10.15 -0.57 -2.57
N GLY A 6 9.56 -1.03 -1.46
CA GLY A 6 9.51 -0.35 -0.15
C GLY A 6 8.16 -0.35 0.55
N THR A 7 8.17 -0.40 1.89
CA THR A 7 6.98 -0.15 2.73
C THR A 7 6.50 1.28 2.52
N ALA A 8 5.23 1.42 2.12
CA ALA A 8 4.68 2.59 1.44
C ALA A 8 5.42 2.91 0.12
N VAL A 9 4.64 3.00 -0.95
CA VAL A 9 5.14 3.03 -2.33
C VAL A 9 6.07 4.23 -2.51
N ASP A 10 7.36 4.01 -2.76
CA ASP A 10 8.30 5.09 -3.08
C ASP A 10 8.07 5.49 -4.54
N ILE A 11 7.09 6.38 -4.77
CA ILE A 11 6.78 6.90 -6.09
C ILE A 11 7.74 8.04 -6.34
N ASP A 12 8.73 7.81 -7.21
CA ASP A 12 9.67 8.84 -7.66
C ASP A 12 8.89 10.11 -8.06
N LEU A 13 9.14 11.19 -7.32
CA LEU A 13 8.47 12.48 -7.44
C LEU A 13 8.67 13.15 -8.81
N ASN A 14 9.66 12.68 -9.57
CA ASN A 14 9.97 13.10 -10.94
C ASN A 14 9.65 12.02 -11.97
N ALA A 15 9.06 10.89 -11.58
CA ALA A 15 8.63 9.86 -12.51
C ALA A 15 7.55 10.44 -13.44
N ILE A 16 8.00 10.86 -14.62
CA ILE A 16 7.15 10.99 -15.79
C ILE A 16 6.76 9.55 -16.13
N TRP A 17 5.62 9.10 -15.59
CA TRP A 17 5.04 7.82 -15.95
C TRP A 17 5.00 7.74 -17.47
N GLN A 18 5.65 6.73 -18.04
CA GLN A 18 5.53 6.53 -19.48
C GLN A 18 4.05 6.28 -19.78
N GLU A 19 3.47 7.09 -20.66
CA GLU A 19 2.04 6.98 -21.03
C GLU A 19 1.68 5.63 -21.67
N ASN A 20 2.69 4.83 -22.03
CA ASN A 20 2.57 3.50 -22.61
C ASN A 20 2.75 2.42 -21.53
N GLY A 21 1.64 2.00 -20.91
CA GLY A 21 1.60 0.82 -20.05
C GLY A 21 1.76 -0.48 -20.86
N THR A 22 2.30 -1.53 -20.24
CA THR A 22 2.34 -2.89 -20.80
C THR A 22 1.29 -3.77 -20.12
N THR A 23 0.61 -4.66 -20.83
CA THR A 23 -0.26 -5.63 -20.15
C THR A 23 0.56 -6.77 -19.57
N VAL A 24 0.40 -7.07 -18.28
CA VAL A 24 1.13 -8.12 -17.55
C VAL A 24 0.24 -9.26 -17.04
N ALA A 25 -1.07 -9.08 -17.04
CA ALA A 25 -2.06 -10.09 -16.72
C ALA A 25 -3.31 -9.88 -17.59
N GLY A 26 -3.89 -10.96 -18.11
CA GLY A 26 -5.03 -10.90 -19.03
C GLY A 26 -4.67 -10.35 -20.42
N GLY A 27 -5.46 -9.40 -20.95
CA GLY A 27 -5.19 -8.72 -22.22
C GLY A 27 -5.77 -9.38 -23.49
N ASN A 28 -6.35 -10.57 -23.39
CA ASN A 28 -6.84 -11.33 -24.55
C ASN A 28 -8.37 -11.31 -24.69
N GLY A 29 -8.99 -10.19 -24.36
CA GLY A 29 -10.45 -10.00 -24.38
C GLY A 29 -11.16 -10.54 -23.13
N TRP A 30 -12.47 -10.34 -23.08
CA TRP A 30 -13.31 -10.83 -21.99
C TRP A 30 -13.65 -12.30 -22.20
N GLY A 31 -13.40 -13.13 -21.19
CA GLY A 31 -13.67 -14.57 -21.24
C GLY A 31 -13.09 -15.31 -20.05
N ASN A 32 -13.07 -16.64 -20.13
CA ASN A 32 -12.69 -17.53 -19.02
C ASN A 32 -11.46 -18.41 -19.33
N GLN A 33 -10.80 -18.19 -20.47
CA GLN A 33 -9.52 -18.85 -20.78
C GLN A 33 -8.43 -18.42 -19.79
N SER A 34 -7.31 -19.15 -19.76
CA SER A 34 -6.20 -18.89 -18.83
C SER A 34 -5.53 -17.54 -19.05
N ASN A 35 -5.60 -16.97 -20.26
CA ASN A 35 -5.08 -15.64 -20.61
C ASN A 35 -6.17 -14.56 -20.70
N GLN A 36 -7.38 -14.84 -20.21
CA GLN A 36 -8.54 -13.95 -20.23
C GLN A 36 -9.06 -13.67 -18.81
N LEU A 37 -9.69 -12.51 -18.65
CA LEU A 37 -10.37 -12.09 -17.42
C LEU A 37 -11.78 -11.59 -17.78
N TYR A 38 -12.73 -11.70 -16.87
CA TYR A 38 -14.08 -11.14 -17.03
C TYR A 38 -14.50 -10.34 -15.81
N GLN A 39 -14.53 -9.01 -15.99
CA GLN A 39 -14.69 -8.02 -14.92
C GLN A 39 -13.77 -8.32 -13.71
N PRO A 40 -12.44 -8.19 -13.88
CA PRO A 40 -11.54 -8.25 -12.74
C PRO A 40 -11.79 -7.05 -11.80
N TRP A 41 -11.67 -7.27 -10.49
CA TRP A 41 -11.83 -6.21 -9.48
C TRP A 41 -10.53 -6.00 -8.70
N GLY A 42 -10.42 -6.54 -7.49
CA GLY A 42 -9.21 -6.47 -6.69
C GLY A 42 -8.07 -7.29 -7.27
N LEU A 43 -6.86 -6.81 -7.02
CA LEU A 43 -5.62 -7.51 -7.35
C LEU A 43 -4.65 -7.40 -6.18
N PHE A 44 -3.76 -8.37 -6.01
CA PHE A 44 -2.68 -8.32 -5.02
C PHE A 44 -1.38 -8.68 -5.71
N LEU A 45 -0.29 -7.94 -5.45
CA LEU A 45 1.04 -8.28 -5.92
C LEU A 45 1.89 -8.69 -4.71
N ASP A 46 2.45 -9.89 -4.75
CA ASP A 46 3.30 -10.40 -3.67
C ASP A 46 4.79 -10.09 -3.86
N ASP A 47 5.60 -10.44 -2.86
CA ASP A 47 7.05 -10.19 -2.86
C ASP A 47 7.83 -11.00 -3.92
N SER A 48 7.16 -11.96 -4.58
CA SER A 48 7.70 -12.75 -5.69
C SER A 48 7.28 -12.19 -7.05
N GLU A 49 6.71 -10.99 -7.08
CA GLU A 49 6.18 -10.32 -8.26
C GLU A 49 5.05 -11.13 -8.94
N THR A 50 4.33 -11.97 -8.19
CA THR A 50 3.15 -12.68 -8.68
C THR A 50 1.89 -11.83 -8.49
N ILE A 51 1.19 -11.59 -9.59
CA ILE A 51 -0.07 -10.83 -9.61
C ILE A 51 -1.23 -11.80 -9.42
N TYR A 52 -1.98 -11.61 -8.34
CA TYR A 52 -3.23 -12.28 -8.08
C TYR A 52 -4.41 -11.38 -8.43
N VAL A 53 -5.43 -11.89 -9.11
CA VAL A 53 -6.57 -11.10 -9.58
C VAL A 53 -7.87 -11.79 -9.21
N ALA A 54 -8.77 -11.05 -8.57
CA ALA A 54 -10.17 -11.46 -8.40
C ALA A 54 -10.91 -11.31 -9.73
N ASP A 55 -10.99 -12.43 -10.46
CA ASP A 55 -11.68 -12.54 -11.75
C ASP A 55 -13.19 -12.74 -11.51
N SER A 56 -13.86 -11.64 -11.18
CA SER A 56 -15.12 -11.66 -10.43
C SER A 56 -16.26 -12.38 -11.16
N GLN A 57 -16.46 -12.15 -12.46
CA GLN A 57 -17.54 -12.80 -13.22
C GLN A 57 -17.20 -14.25 -13.58
N ASN A 58 -15.93 -14.63 -13.53
CA ASN A 58 -15.53 -16.02 -13.68
C ASN A 58 -15.47 -16.76 -12.33
N HIS A 59 -15.78 -16.07 -11.22
CA HIS A 59 -15.88 -16.64 -9.87
C HIS A 59 -14.61 -17.35 -9.39
N ARG A 60 -13.45 -16.79 -9.72
CA ARG A 60 -12.13 -17.40 -9.44
C ARG A 60 -11.10 -16.35 -9.06
N ILE A 61 -10.04 -16.79 -8.39
CA ILE A 61 -8.80 -16.01 -8.25
C ILE A 61 -7.77 -16.58 -9.20
N MET A 62 -7.15 -15.71 -9.99
CA MET A 62 -6.14 -16.06 -10.98
C MET A 62 -4.77 -15.53 -10.55
N ALA A 63 -3.70 -16.28 -10.82
CA ALA A 63 -2.32 -15.87 -10.57
C ALA A 63 -1.52 -15.76 -11.87
N TRP A 64 -0.71 -14.71 -12.00
CA TRP A 64 0.28 -14.53 -13.06
C TRP A 64 1.66 -14.28 -12.43
N THR A 65 2.61 -15.17 -12.70
CA THR A 65 4.02 -14.92 -12.38
C THR A 65 4.65 -13.96 -13.39
N SER A 66 5.84 -13.45 -13.08
CA SER A 66 6.61 -12.63 -14.04
C SER A 66 6.72 -13.34 -15.39
N ASP A 67 6.49 -12.59 -16.46
CA ASP A 67 6.59 -13.03 -17.85
C ASP A 67 5.57 -14.11 -18.30
N ALA A 68 4.61 -14.47 -17.44
CA ALA A 68 3.57 -15.43 -17.79
C ALA A 68 2.61 -14.87 -18.85
N THR A 69 2.42 -15.63 -19.94
CA THR A 69 1.43 -15.28 -20.99
C THR A 69 0.00 -15.70 -20.65
N SER A 70 -0.16 -16.54 -19.62
CA SER A 70 -1.44 -17.05 -19.13
C SER A 70 -1.36 -17.26 -17.62
N GLY A 71 -2.49 -17.09 -16.95
CA GLY A 71 -2.59 -17.27 -15.52
C GLY A 71 -3.14 -18.64 -15.13
N GLU A 72 -3.00 -18.94 -13.85
CA GLU A 72 -3.45 -20.18 -13.22
C GLU A 72 -4.57 -19.89 -12.24
N VAL A 73 -5.55 -20.79 -12.15
CA VAL A 73 -6.59 -20.69 -11.13
C VAL A 73 -5.98 -21.12 -9.79
N VAL A 74 -6.01 -20.24 -8.80
CA VAL A 74 -5.46 -20.52 -7.46
C VAL A 74 -6.53 -20.58 -6.36
N ALA A 75 -7.76 -20.14 -6.66
CA ALA A 75 -8.93 -20.33 -5.80
C ALA A 75 -10.24 -20.22 -6.60
N GLY A 76 -11.31 -20.84 -6.09
CA GLY A 76 -12.64 -20.82 -6.74
C GLY A 76 -12.79 -21.79 -7.91
N GLU A 77 -12.13 -22.94 -7.85
CA GLU A 77 -12.32 -24.02 -8.82
C GLU A 77 -13.78 -24.52 -8.83
N ASN A 78 -14.29 -25.01 -9.96
CA ASN A 78 -15.69 -25.47 -10.12
C ASN A 78 -16.76 -24.35 -10.16
N GLY A 79 -16.35 -23.14 -10.54
CA GLY A 79 -17.25 -22.05 -10.91
C GLY A 79 -18.09 -21.51 -9.75
N ARG A 80 -19.19 -20.83 -10.10
CA ARG A 80 -20.03 -20.13 -9.13
C ARG A 80 -20.67 -21.10 -8.12
N GLY A 81 -20.50 -20.82 -6.84
CA GLY A 81 -21.23 -21.50 -5.77
C GLY A 81 -20.74 -21.09 -4.40
N ASN A 82 -21.19 -21.80 -3.36
CA ASN A 82 -20.84 -21.55 -1.97
C ASN A 82 -20.12 -22.73 -1.29
N GLY A 83 -19.83 -23.80 -2.04
CA GLY A 83 -19.02 -24.92 -1.56
C GLY A 83 -17.61 -24.49 -1.17
N SER A 84 -16.88 -25.38 -0.48
CA SER A 84 -15.51 -25.12 -0.02
C SER A 84 -14.53 -24.90 -1.18
N HIS A 85 -14.81 -25.44 -2.37
CA HIS A 85 -14.02 -25.21 -3.57
C HIS A 85 -14.50 -24.02 -4.41
N GLN A 86 -15.63 -23.40 -4.08
CA GLN A 86 -16.29 -22.43 -4.96
C GLN A 86 -16.27 -21.02 -4.38
N LEU A 87 -16.27 -20.04 -5.27
CA LEU A 87 -16.51 -18.63 -4.96
C LEU A 87 -17.74 -18.13 -5.72
N SER A 88 -18.24 -16.96 -5.34
CA SER A 88 -19.35 -16.28 -5.98
C SER A 88 -19.05 -14.79 -6.01
N TYR A 89 -18.55 -14.32 -7.16
CA TYR A 89 -18.23 -12.91 -7.39
C TYR A 89 -17.17 -12.38 -6.41
N PRO A 90 -15.97 -13.00 -6.35
CA PRO A 90 -14.91 -12.47 -5.52
C PRO A 90 -14.61 -11.02 -5.94
N ARG A 91 -14.48 -10.12 -4.96
CA ARG A 91 -14.28 -8.69 -5.22
C ARG A 91 -12.87 -8.23 -4.93
N ASP A 92 -12.25 -8.83 -3.92
CA ASP A 92 -10.93 -8.44 -3.49
C ASP A 92 -10.22 -9.62 -2.84
N LEU A 93 -8.90 -9.52 -2.75
CA LEU A 93 -8.09 -10.46 -2.01
C LEU A 93 -6.86 -9.78 -1.40
N VAL A 94 -6.37 -10.36 -0.30
CA VAL A 94 -5.06 -10.04 0.27
C VAL A 94 -4.36 -11.33 0.67
N VAL A 95 -3.03 -11.28 0.81
CA VAL A 95 -2.26 -12.41 1.32
C VAL A 95 -1.95 -12.21 2.80
N ASP A 96 -2.36 -13.18 3.59
CA ASP A 96 -1.86 -13.35 4.94
C ASP A 96 -0.50 -14.06 4.89
N LYS A 97 0.58 -13.29 5.05
CA LYS A 97 1.95 -13.82 5.01
C LYS A 97 2.28 -14.76 6.18
N VAL A 98 1.58 -14.65 7.31
CA VAL A 98 1.83 -15.51 8.49
C VAL A 98 1.33 -16.92 8.25
N THR A 99 0.17 -17.07 7.60
CA THR A 99 -0.44 -18.37 7.30
C THR A 99 -0.21 -18.82 5.86
N ASP A 100 0.52 -18.04 5.06
CA ASP A 100 0.70 -18.18 3.62
C ASP A 100 -0.61 -18.52 2.90
N SER A 101 -1.58 -17.63 3.02
CA SER A 101 -2.96 -17.86 2.57
C SER A 101 -3.57 -16.62 1.94
N PHE A 102 -4.50 -16.82 1.01
CA PHE A 102 -5.38 -15.77 0.54
C PHE A 102 -6.50 -15.53 1.55
N ILE A 103 -6.81 -14.26 1.78
CA ILE A 103 -8.05 -13.81 2.40
C ILE A 103 -8.88 -13.16 1.29
N ILE A 104 -10.03 -13.74 0.98
CA ILE A 104 -10.82 -13.41 -0.21
C ILE A 104 -12.18 -12.85 0.20
N ALA A 105 -12.54 -11.70 -0.38
CA ALA A 105 -13.87 -11.13 -0.27
C ALA A 105 -14.82 -11.84 -1.23
N ASP A 106 -15.50 -12.87 -0.75
CA ASP A 106 -16.46 -13.67 -1.52
C ASP A 106 -17.86 -13.02 -1.49
N PHE A 107 -17.94 -11.84 -2.11
CA PHE A 107 -19.05 -10.90 -2.01
C PHE A 107 -20.43 -11.51 -2.30
N GLY A 108 -20.54 -12.32 -3.36
CA GLY A 108 -21.80 -12.94 -3.74
C GLY A 108 -22.30 -14.00 -2.77
N ASN A 109 -21.44 -14.49 -1.87
CA ASN A 109 -21.78 -15.38 -0.76
C ASN A 109 -21.83 -14.66 0.60
N LYS A 110 -21.66 -13.33 0.63
CA LYS A 110 -21.62 -12.51 1.85
C LYS A 110 -20.67 -13.07 2.93
N ARG A 111 -19.46 -13.44 2.53
CA ARG A 111 -18.45 -14.01 3.42
C ARG A 111 -17.02 -13.59 3.09
N VAL A 112 -16.14 -13.76 4.05
CA VAL A 112 -14.69 -13.71 3.85
C VAL A 112 -14.13 -15.12 3.97
N VAL A 113 -13.33 -15.52 2.98
CA VAL A 113 -12.77 -16.88 2.86
C VAL A 113 -11.27 -16.84 3.09
N TRP A 114 -10.77 -17.71 3.95
CA TRP A 114 -9.36 -18.06 4.03
C TRP A 114 -9.08 -19.20 3.05
N TRP A 115 -8.02 -19.11 2.25
CA TRP A 115 -7.67 -20.10 1.24
C TRP A 115 -6.15 -20.35 1.21
N PRO A 116 -5.66 -21.58 1.45
CA PRO A 116 -4.23 -21.83 1.51
C PRO A 116 -3.55 -21.61 0.15
N ARG A 117 -2.40 -20.92 0.11
CA ARG A 117 -1.65 -20.70 -1.15
C ARG A 117 -0.88 -21.94 -1.60
N GLN A 118 -0.52 -22.82 -0.66
CA GLN A 118 0.22 -24.04 -0.91
C GLN A 118 -0.54 -25.26 -0.37
N ASN A 119 -0.58 -26.34 -1.16
CA ASN A 119 -1.18 -27.62 -0.78
C ASN A 119 -2.66 -27.54 -0.33
N GLY A 120 -3.32 -26.42 -0.61
CA GLY A 120 -4.71 -26.14 -0.30
C GLY A 120 -5.61 -26.47 -1.46
N THR A 121 -6.62 -27.32 -1.25
CA THR A 121 -7.60 -27.62 -2.29
C THR A 121 -8.89 -26.83 -2.15
N HIS A 122 -9.16 -26.24 -0.98
CA HIS A 122 -10.41 -25.58 -0.66
C HIS A 122 -10.21 -24.40 0.29
N GLY A 123 -11.20 -23.50 0.30
CA GLY A 123 -11.28 -22.39 1.24
C GLY A 123 -12.22 -22.68 2.42
N GLU A 124 -11.96 -21.96 3.50
CA GLU A 124 -12.74 -21.98 4.74
C GLU A 124 -13.38 -20.60 4.98
N THR A 125 -14.64 -20.59 5.40
CA THR A 125 -15.30 -19.33 5.76
C THR A 125 -14.82 -18.87 7.13
N ILE A 126 -14.13 -17.73 7.18
CA ILE A 126 -13.63 -17.15 8.44
C ILE A 126 -14.54 -16.07 8.99
N LEU A 127 -15.33 -15.41 8.12
CA LEU A 127 -16.37 -14.45 8.52
C LEU A 127 -17.60 -14.63 7.64
N SER A 128 -18.79 -14.67 8.25
CA SER A 128 -20.08 -14.81 7.57
C SER A 128 -20.98 -13.59 7.79
N GLU A 129 -21.99 -13.42 6.95
CA GLU A 129 -22.91 -12.27 6.98
C GLU A 129 -22.17 -10.92 6.83
N ILE A 130 -21.14 -10.93 5.97
CA ILE A 130 -20.32 -9.77 5.64
C ILE A 130 -20.41 -9.49 4.14
N ASP A 131 -20.94 -8.32 3.81
CA ASP A 131 -21.00 -7.73 2.48
C ASP A 131 -19.69 -7.00 2.13
N CYS A 132 -18.61 -7.77 1.98
CA CYS A 132 -17.27 -7.24 1.77
C CYS A 132 -17.02 -6.86 0.30
N LEU A 133 -16.67 -5.60 0.04
CA LEU A 133 -16.17 -5.16 -1.26
C LEU A 133 -14.65 -4.97 -1.32
N GLY A 134 -14.01 -4.65 -0.19
CA GLY A 134 -12.57 -4.47 -0.11
C GLY A 134 -11.99 -4.96 1.21
N LEU A 135 -10.76 -5.46 1.12
CA LEU A 135 -9.99 -6.03 2.21
C LEU A 135 -8.61 -5.38 2.27
N THR A 136 -8.08 -5.20 3.47
CA THR A 136 -6.64 -4.97 3.66
C THR A 136 -6.20 -5.59 4.96
N MET A 137 -4.92 -5.93 5.08
CA MET A 137 -4.31 -6.33 6.35
C MET A 137 -3.26 -5.31 6.75
N ASP A 138 -3.06 -5.14 8.06
CA ASP A 138 -1.89 -4.44 8.59
C ASP A 138 -0.73 -5.41 8.85
N GLU A 139 0.44 -4.86 9.17
CA GLU A 139 1.65 -5.64 9.46
C GLU A 139 1.49 -6.56 10.68
N ASN A 140 0.56 -6.24 11.59
CA ASN A 140 0.22 -7.08 12.74
C ASN A 140 -0.73 -8.23 12.39
N GLY A 141 -1.20 -8.30 11.14
CA GLY A 141 -2.12 -9.31 10.65
C GLY A 141 -3.59 -9.07 11.03
N SER A 142 -3.96 -7.85 11.40
CA SER A 142 -5.37 -7.49 11.58
C SER A 142 -6.02 -7.27 10.22
N LEU A 143 -7.21 -7.83 10.03
CA LEU A 143 -7.98 -7.70 8.79
C LEU A 143 -8.93 -6.51 8.89
N TYR A 144 -8.91 -5.64 7.89
CA TYR A 144 -9.85 -4.53 7.74
C TYR A 144 -10.80 -4.84 6.59
N VAL A 145 -12.09 -4.65 6.84
CA VAL A 145 -13.16 -5.06 5.93
C VAL A 145 -14.09 -3.88 5.69
N ALA A 146 -14.22 -3.47 4.43
CA ALA A 146 -15.23 -2.49 4.02
C ALA A 146 -16.57 -3.19 3.81
N GLN A 147 -17.55 -2.85 4.64
CA GLN A 147 -18.92 -3.36 4.53
C GLN A 147 -19.79 -2.31 3.83
N TYR A 148 -20.16 -2.63 2.60
CA TYR A 148 -20.83 -1.73 1.66
C TYR A 148 -22.23 -1.27 2.13
N GLU A 149 -23.10 -2.23 2.45
CA GLU A 149 -24.48 -2.08 2.94
C GLU A 149 -24.52 -1.48 4.35
N LYS A 150 -23.51 -1.75 5.20
CA LYS A 150 -23.43 -1.18 6.55
C LYS A 150 -22.75 0.19 6.62
N HIS A 151 -22.14 0.63 5.52
CA HIS A 151 -21.46 1.92 5.42
C HIS A 151 -20.38 2.12 6.49
N GLU A 152 -19.60 1.07 6.74
CA GLU A 152 -18.58 1.06 7.79
C GLU A 152 -17.35 0.25 7.38
N VAL A 153 -16.24 0.52 8.06
CA VAL A 153 -15.05 -0.34 8.04
C VAL A 153 -14.88 -0.95 9.42
N ARG A 154 -14.64 -2.26 9.46
CA ARG A 154 -14.32 -3.00 10.68
C ARG A 154 -12.93 -3.60 10.64
N GLN A 155 -12.24 -3.56 11.77
CA GLN A 155 -10.99 -4.27 12.04
C GLN A 155 -11.31 -5.58 12.78
N TYR A 156 -10.69 -6.68 12.37
CA TYR A 156 -10.79 -7.99 12.98
C TYR A 156 -9.38 -8.45 13.35
N ARG A 157 -9.15 -8.72 14.63
CA ARG A 157 -7.95 -9.47 15.02
C ARG A 157 -8.16 -10.95 14.70
N ARG A 158 -7.06 -11.70 14.61
CA ARG A 158 -7.12 -13.15 14.37
C ARG A 158 -8.05 -13.85 15.36
N GLY A 159 -9.00 -14.62 14.83
CA GLY A 159 -9.99 -15.35 15.62
C GLY A 159 -11.19 -14.53 16.10
N GLU A 160 -11.23 -13.21 15.87
CA GLU A 160 -12.41 -12.39 16.15
C GLU A 160 -13.46 -12.56 15.04
N SER A 161 -14.74 -12.69 15.43
CA SER A 161 -15.87 -12.81 14.48
C SER A 161 -16.73 -11.55 14.37
N ASN A 162 -16.68 -10.65 15.36
CA ASN A 162 -17.50 -9.44 15.37
C ASN A 162 -16.76 -8.21 14.83
N GLY A 163 -15.45 -8.14 15.06
CA GLY A 163 -14.62 -6.98 14.71
C GLY A 163 -15.00 -5.70 15.45
N THR A 164 -14.11 -4.72 15.41
CA THR A 164 -14.30 -3.38 15.95
C THR A 164 -14.55 -2.40 14.82
N LYS A 165 -15.55 -1.53 14.96
CA LYS A 165 -15.80 -0.46 14.00
C LYS A 165 -14.71 0.61 14.10
N VAL A 166 -14.05 0.89 12.98
CA VAL A 166 -12.88 1.79 12.91
C VAL A 166 -13.07 2.96 11.95
N ALA A 167 -14.08 2.92 11.07
CA ALA A 167 -14.52 4.07 10.30
C ALA A 167 -16.02 3.98 9.95
N GLY A 168 -16.71 5.13 9.93
CA GLY A 168 -18.12 5.23 9.54
C GLY A 168 -19.10 4.55 10.50
N GLY A 169 -20.14 3.92 9.94
CA GLY A 169 -21.20 3.20 10.66
C GLY A 169 -22.10 4.06 11.54
N ASN A 170 -22.25 5.33 11.19
CA ASN A 170 -23.28 6.23 11.72
C ASN A 170 -24.38 6.48 10.66
N GLY A 171 -24.71 5.43 9.91
CA GLY A 171 -25.61 5.46 8.75
C GLY A 171 -24.94 5.92 7.46
N GLY A 172 -25.62 5.69 6.33
CA GLY A 172 -25.20 6.15 5.01
C GLY A 172 -25.32 7.66 4.87
N GLY A 173 -24.25 8.34 4.49
CA GLY A 173 -24.30 9.80 4.27
C GLY A 173 -22.92 10.43 4.09
N SER A 174 -22.88 11.75 3.99
CA SER A 174 -21.69 12.54 3.62
C SER A 174 -21.07 13.33 4.77
N ARG A 175 -21.57 13.18 6.00
CA ARG A 175 -20.92 13.78 7.19
C ARG A 175 -19.53 13.18 7.42
N THR A 176 -18.72 13.81 8.26
CA THR A 176 -17.34 13.39 8.54
C THR A 176 -17.27 12.10 9.35
N ASP A 177 -18.34 11.73 10.06
CA ASP A 177 -18.50 10.47 10.79
C ASP A 177 -19.26 9.39 10.00
N GLN A 178 -19.62 9.67 8.74
CA GLN A 178 -20.38 8.78 7.87
C GLN A 178 -19.59 8.37 6.64
N LEU A 179 -19.96 7.22 6.08
CA LEU A 179 -19.54 6.75 4.76
C LEU A 179 -20.82 6.44 3.95
N ASN A 180 -20.67 6.30 2.64
CA ASN A 180 -21.73 5.89 1.73
C ASN A 180 -21.16 4.87 0.74
N GLY A 181 -21.34 3.59 1.10
CA GLY A 181 -20.84 2.46 0.34
C GLY A 181 -19.31 2.42 0.22
N PRO A 182 -18.57 2.34 1.33
CA PRO A 182 -17.11 2.27 1.26
C PRO A 182 -16.65 1.05 0.47
N ARG A 183 -15.55 1.18 -0.28
CA ARG A 183 -15.01 0.09 -1.11
C ARG A 183 -13.61 -0.33 -0.69
N TYR A 184 -12.59 0.43 -1.09
CA TYR A 184 -11.20 0.09 -0.81
C TYR A 184 -10.71 0.80 0.43
N ILE A 185 -9.78 0.15 1.13
CA ILE A 185 -9.17 0.62 2.35
C ILE A 185 -7.66 0.50 2.16
N PHE A 186 -6.93 1.52 2.57
CA PHE A 186 -5.49 1.46 2.75
C PHE A 186 -5.16 1.77 4.22
N VAL A 187 -4.44 0.87 4.88
CA VAL A 187 -3.91 1.11 6.23
C VAL A 187 -2.54 1.73 6.09
N TYR A 188 -2.37 2.93 6.61
CA TYR A 188 -1.09 3.64 6.63
C TYR A 188 -0.24 3.18 7.81
N ARG A 189 1.08 3.33 7.70
CA ARG A 189 2.06 2.95 8.74
C ARG A 189 1.82 3.59 10.12
N ASP A 190 1.09 4.71 10.17
CA ASP A 190 0.70 5.38 11.42
C ASP A 190 -0.62 4.85 12.01
N GLY A 191 -1.13 3.73 11.50
CA GLY A 191 -2.42 3.14 11.87
C GLY A 191 -3.64 3.83 11.25
N SER A 192 -3.47 4.93 10.52
CA SER A 192 -4.60 5.63 9.89
C SER A 192 -5.19 4.84 8.73
N LEU A 193 -6.51 4.92 8.56
CA LEU A 193 -7.24 4.31 7.46
C LEU A 193 -7.57 5.35 6.40
N TYR A 194 -7.27 5.05 5.15
CA TYR A 194 -7.73 5.78 3.98
C TYR A 194 -8.81 4.96 3.30
N VAL A 195 -10.04 5.49 3.29
CA VAL A 195 -11.22 4.76 2.82
C VAL A 195 -11.79 5.47 1.62
N SER A 196 -11.94 4.75 0.52
CA SER A 196 -12.69 5.23 -0.63
C SER A 196 -14.18 5.21 -0.33
N ASP A 197 -14.71 6.40 -0.09
CA ASP A 197 -16.12 6.66 0.19
C ASP A 197 -16.86 6.81 -1.15
N TRP A 198 -17.00 5.67 -1.83
CA TRP A 198 -17.34 5.55 -3.26
C TRP A 198 -18.61 6.32 -3.63
N GLY A 199 -19.67 6.21 -2.84
CA GLY A 199 -20.96 6.88 -3.07
C GLY A 199 -20.95 8.38 -2.78
N ASN A 200 -19.94 8.89 -2.09
CA ASN A 200 -19.73 10.32 -1.84
C ASN A 200 -18.60 10.92 -2.70
N HIS A 201 -18.00 10.13 -3.58
CA HIS A 201 -16.96 10.56 -4.52
C HIS A 201 -15.78 11.27 -3.84
N ARG A 202 -15.27 10.66 -2.77
CA ARG A 202 -14.16 11.19 -1.98
C ARG A 202 -13.34 10.07 -1.35
N VAL A 203 -12.14 10.43 -0.89
CA VAL A 203 -11.34 9.58 0.02
C VAL A 203 -11.32 10.22 1.40
N MET A 204 -11.60 9.42 2.42
CA MET A 204 -11.61 9.82 3.82
C MET A 204 -10.42 9.21 4.56
N LYS A 205 -9.63 10.04 5.26
CA LYS A 205 -8.63 9.59 6.23
C LYS A 205 -9.23 9.57 7.64
N TRP A 206 -9.09 8.45 8.33
CA TRP A 206 -9.42 8.28 9.74
C TRP A 206 -8.13 7.98 10.51
N ALA A 207 -7.77 8.81 11.48
CA ALA A 207 -6.68 8.47 12.40
C ALA A 207 -7.10 7.29 13.29
N GLU A 208 -6.14 6.56 13.84
CA GLU A 208 -6.43 5.47 14.76
C GLU A 208 -7.28 5.96 15.96
N GLY A 209 -8.37 5.26 16.26
CA GLY A 209 -9.32 5.64 17.31
C GLY A 209 -10.20 6.87 17.02
N ALA A 210 -10.08 7.48 15.84
CA ALA A 210 -10.90 8.65 15.49
C ALA A 210 -12.38 8.29 15.35
N THR A 211 -13.25 9.22 15.76
CA THR A 211 -14.72 9.11 15.58
C THR A 211 -15.23 9.82 14.33
N HIS A 212 -14.38 10.61 13.69
CA HIS A 212 -14.66 11.36 12.47
C HIS A 212 -13.44 11.26 11.54
N GLY A 213 -13.69 11.17 10.24
CA GLY A 213 -12.68 11.26 9.21
C GLY A 213 -12.48 12.67 8.68
N THR A 214 -11.43 12.80 7.86
CA THR A 214 -11.07 14.02 7.14
C THR A 214 -11.01 13.72 5.64
N VAL A 215 -11.53 14.63 4.81
CA VAL A 215 -11.43 14.48 3.35
C VAL A 215 -9.98 14.74 2.94
N VAL A 216 -9.39 13.78 2.21
CA VAL A 216 -7.99 13.88 1.74
C VAL A 216 -7.85 13.83 0.22
N ALA A 217 -8.90 13.43 -0.51
CA ALA A 217 -9.00 13.57 -1.96
C ALA A 217 -10.46 13.72 -2.39
N GLY A 218 -10.71 14.52 -3.42
CA GLY A 218 -12.06 14.86 -3.88
C GLY A 218 -12.85 15.70 -2.87
N GLY A 219 -14.15 15.40 -2.72
CA GLY A 219 -15.02 16.02 -1.71
C GLY A 219 -15.72 17.31 -2.13
N GLN A 220 -15.50 17.80 -3.36
CA GLN A 220 -16.31 18.87 -3.97
C GLN A 220 -17.50 18.32 -4.78
N GLY A 221 -17.86 17.06 -4.54
CA GLY A 221 -18.98 16.38 -5.21
C GLY A 221 -18.55 15.52 -6.40
N TYR A 222 -19.57 15.03 -7.11
CA TYR A 222 -19.42 14.26 -8.34
C TYR A 222 -18.99 15.18 -9.49
N GLY A 223 -17.91 14.82 -10.19
CA GLY A 223 -17.53 15.50 -11.42
C GLY A 223 -16.13 15.12 -11.89
N SER A 224 -15.54 15.94 -12.75
CA SER A 224 -14.26 15.66 -13.43
C SER A 224 -13.19 16.75 -13.23
N ASN A 225 -13.51 17.80 -12.46
CA ASN A 225 -12.53 18.82 -12.09
C ASN A 225 -11.42 18.21 -11.23
N LEU A 226 -10.30 18.94 -11.07
CA LEU A 226 -9.16 18.48 -10.26
C LEU A 226 -9.46 18.45 -8.75
N THR A 227 -10.58 19.01 -8.31
CA THR A 227 -11.08 18.96 -6.92
C THR A 227 -12.18 17.91 -6.71
N GLU A 228 -12.62 17.26 -7.79
CA GLU A 228 -13.75 16.34 -7.82
C GLU A 228 -13.27 14.92 -8.15
N LEU A 229 -14.09 13.95 -7.80
CA LEU A 229 -13.95 12.56 -8.24
C LEU A 229 -15.29 12.07 -8.78
N SER A 230 -15.24 10.98 -9.53
CA SER A 230 -16.37 10.25 -10.05
C SER A 230 -16.22 8.79 -9.63
N TYR A 231 -16.80 8.51 -8.47
CA TYR A 231 -16.79 7.20 -7.82
C TYR A 231 -15.38 6.70 -7.45
N ALA A 232 -14.82 7.31 -6.40
CA ALA A 232 -13.51 6.93 -5.86
C ALA A 232 -13.44 5.42 -5.58
N HIS A 233 -12.48 4.74 -6.20
CA HIS A 233 -12.38 3.28 -6.17
C HIS A 233 -11.15 2.81 -5.39
N GLY A 234 -10.11 2.34 -6.07
CA GLY A 234 -8.86 1.96 -5.42
C GLY A 234 -8.16 3.18 -4.81
N VAL A 235 -7.58 3.01 -3.63
CA VAL A 235 -6.82 4.05 -2.92
C VAL A 235 -5.51 3.46 -2.41
N VAL A 236 -4.41 4.17 -2.62
CA VAL A 236 -3.09 3.84 -2.04
C VAL A 236 -2.41 5.13 -1.60
N VAL A 237 -1.48 5.02 -0.67
CA VAL A 237 -0.78 6.17 -0.10
C VAL A 237 0.72 5.90 -0.06
N ASP A 238 1.52 6.85 -0.57
CA ASP A 238 2.99 6.78 -0.52
C ASP A 238 3.57 7.21 0.83
N GLN A 239 4.89 7.06 1.03
CA GLN A 239 5.57 7.37 2.29
C GLN A 239 5.46 8.85 2.72
N LEU A 240 5.17 9.74 1.75
CA LEU A 240 5.00 11.17 1.95
C LEU A 240 3.53 11.53 2.25
N ALA A 241 2.68 10.51 2.44
CA ALA A 241 1.23 10.63 2.59
C ALA A 241 0.53 11.29 1.38
N THR A 242 1.07 11.14 0.18
CA THR A 242 0.37 11.44 -1.07
C THR A 242 -0.65 10.35 -1.33
N VAL A 243 -1.88 10.74 -1.60
CA VAL A 243 -2.99 9.84 -1.91
C VAL A 243 -3.08 9.64 -3.42
N TYR A 244 -3.09 8.39 -3.87
CA TYR A 244 -3.38 8.02 -5.25
C TYR A 244 -4.72 7.33 -5.27
N VAL A 245 -5.61 7.79 -6.15
CA VAL A 245 -6.98 7.29 -6.22
C VAL A 245 -7.37 7.00 -7.67
N ALA A 246 -7.98 5.83 -7.86
CA ALA A 246 -8.69 5.52 -9.09
C ALA A 246 -9.99 6.32 -9.14
N ASP A 247 -10.03 7.28 -10.06
CA ASP A 247 -11.21 8.07 -10.37
C ASP A 247 -11.99 7.33 -11.47
N GLN A 248 -12.77 6.35 -11.04
CA GLN A 248 -13.23 5.21 -11.84
C GLN A 248 -13.96 5.64 -13.12
N LEU A 249 -15.01 6.47 -12.99
CA LEU A 249 -15.82 6.86 -14.15
C LEU A 249 -15.22 8.04 -14.94
N ASN A 250 -14.20 8.71 -14.40
CA ASN A 250 -13.38 9.63 -15.18
C ASN A 250 -12.21 8.94 -15.87
N HIS A 251 -12.06 7.62 -15.69
CA HIS A 251 -11.07 6.79 -16.37
C HIS A 251 -9.64 7.31 -16.21
N ARG A 252 -9.29 7.70 -14.98
CA ARG A 252 -7.99 8.28 -14.65
C ARG A 252 -7.53 7.85 -13.27
N ILE A 253 -6.21 7.94 -13.06
CA ILE A 253 -5.59 7.87 -11.74
C ILE A 253 -5.21 9.29 -11.33
N MET A 254 -5.66 9.69 -10.16
CA MET A 254 -5.40 11.00 -9.59
C MET A 254 -4.40 10.91 -8.45
N ARG A 255 -3.53 11.92 -8.34
CA ARG A 255 -2.54 12.09 -7.27
C ARG A 255 -2.87 13.33 -6.45
N TRP A 256 -2.95 13.18 -5.13
CA TRP A 256 -3.17 14.24 -4.15
C TRP A 256 -2.02 14.27 -3.13
N PRO A 257 -1.04 15.18 -3.30
CA PRO A 257 -0.04 15.41 -2.27
C PRO A 257 -0.67 15.84 -0.95
N LYS A 258 -0.07 15.45 0.17
CA LYS A 258 -0.55 15.79 1.50
C LYS A 258 -0.78 17.31 1.63
N GLY A 259 -1.99 17.70 2.02
CA GLY A 259 -2.37 19.10 2.24
C GLY A 259 -2.84 19.85 1.00
N ASN A 260 -2.76 19.25 -0.20
CA ASN A 260 -3.30 19.87 -1.40
C ASN A 260 -4.83 19.82 -1.43
N THR A 261 -5.46 20.91 -1.87
CA THR A 261 -6.92 21.01 -2.05
C THR A 261 -7.40 20.46 -3.39
N GLN A 262 -6.49 20.27 -4.36
CA GLN A 262 -6.76 19.70 -5.67
C GLN A 262 -5.70 18.66 -6.04
N GLY A 263 -6.12 17.68 -6.82
CA GLY A 263 -5.27 16.60 -7.31
C GLY A 263 -4.70 16.93 -8.68
N ASN A 264 -3.93 15.98 -9.21
CA ASN A 264 -3.44 16.01 -10.58
C ASN A 264 -3.69 14.65 -11.22
N ALA A 265 -4.21 14.62 -12.44
CA ALA A 265 -4.28 13.38 -13.20
C ALA A 265 -2.86 12.96 -13.62
N ILE A 266 -2.46 11.74 -13.27
CA ILE A 266 -1.13 11.22 -13.57
C ILE A 266 -1.15 10.13 -14.66
N ILE A 267 -2.29 9.45 -14.83
CA ILE A 267 -2.50 8.41 -15.85
C ILE A 267 -3.97 8.47 -16.27
N GLY A 268 -4.26 8.34 -17.56
CA GLY A 268 -5.62 8.33 -18.09
C GLY A 268 -6.23 9.72 -18.24
N GLY A 269 -7.55 9.79 -18.26
CA GLY A 269 -8.31 11.04 -18.44
C GLY A 269 -8.57 11.42 -19.90
N ASN A 270 -8.08 10.62 -20.86
CA ASN A 270 -8.30 10.81 -22.30
C ASN A 270 -9.47 9.96 -22.84
N GLY A 271 -10.49 9.76 -22.00
CA GLY A 271 -11.66 8.96 -22.30
C GLY A 271 -11.48 7.46 -22.05
N ARG A 272 -12.60 6.74 -22.17
CA ARG A 272 -12.68 5.29 -21.99
C ARG A 272 -12.01 4.58 -23.16
N GLY A 273 -11.06 3.69 -22.90
CA GLY A 273 -10.51 2.85 -23.97
C GLY A 273 -9.23 2.11 -23.59
N GLY A 274 -8.60 1.51 -24.60
CA GLY A 274 -7.33 0.79 -24.49
C GLY A 274 -6.23 1.38 -25.39
N GLN A 275 -6.41 2.60 -25.89
CA GLN A 275 -5.32 3.33 -26.56
C GLN A 275 -4.32 3.85 -25.51
N PRO A 276 -3.11 4.27 -25.92
CA PRO A 276 -2.16 4.94 -25.01
C PRO A 276 -2.84 6.03 -24.19
N ASN A 277 -2.55 6.05 -22.89
CA ASN A 277 -3.13 7.00 -21.93
C ASN A 277 -4.68 7.03 -21.88
N GLN A 278 -5.35 5.94 -22.27
CA GLN A 278 -6.77 5.67 -21.99
C GLN A 278 -6.90 4.53 -20.99
N LEU A 279 -7.87 4.66 -20.08
CA LEU A 279 -8.22 3.61 -19.13
C LEU A 279 -9.70 3.26 -19.29
N HIS A 280 -10.10 2.14 -18.72
CA HIS A 280 -11.49 1.75 -18.64
C HIS A 280 -11.79 1.35 -17.21
N GLU A 281 -12.44 2.25 -16.48
CA GLU A 281 -12.85 2.07 -15.08
C GLU A 281 -11.72 1.52 -14.18
N PRO A 282 -10.59 2.25 -14.07
CA PRO A 282 -9.43 1.73 -13.38
C PRO A 282 -9.69 1.51 -11.89
N ALA A 283 -8.93 0.59 -11.31
CA ALA A 283 -8.74 0.44 -9.88
C ALA A 283 -7.25 0.59 -9.56
N VAL A 284 -6.92 0.94 -8.31
CA VAL A 284 -5.56 0.93 -7.79
C VAL A 284 -5.54 -0.01 -6.59
N ASN A 285 -4.52 -0.85 -6.48
CA ASN A 285 -4.23 -1.55 -5.24
C ASN A 285 -2.78 -1.30 -4.82
N ALA A 286 -2.51 -1.47 -3.53
CA ALA A 286 -1.19 -1.28 -2.96
C ALA A 286 -0.28 -2.47 -3.25
N LEU A 287 1.00 -2.17 -3.38
CA LEU A 287 2.05 -3.15 -3.15
C LEU A 287 2.18 -3.34 -1.64
N HIS A 288 2.02 -4.57 -1.16
CA HIS A 288 2.30 -4.92 0.23
C HIS A 288 3.71 -5.47 0.34
N GLU A 289 4.72 -4.67 -0.01
CA GLU A 289 6.09 -5.02 0.32
C GLU A 289 6.29 -4.83 1.82
N THR A 290 6.57 -5.93 2.52
CA THR A 290 7.27 -5.83 3.81
C THR A 290 8.75 -5.90 3.47
N LEU A 291 9.49 -4.82 3.73
CA LEU A 291 10.95 -4.87 3.72
C LEU A 291 11.34 -5.92 4.78
N SER A 292 11.85 -7.08 4.35
CA SER A 292 12.64 -7.90 5.27
C SER A 292 13.86 -7.06 5.66
N SER A 293 14.13 -6.95 6.95
CA SER A 293 15.25 -6.18 7.51
C SER A 293 16.60 -6.50 6.84
N GLU A 294 16.79 -7.75 6.39
CA GLU A 294 17.99 -8.20 5.66
C GLU A 294 18.13 -7.58 4.26
N LYS A 295 17.02 -7.34 3.53
CA LYS A 295 17.06 -6.70 2.20
C LYS A 295 17.39 -5.22 2.31
N ASN A 296 16.77 -4.52 3.27
CA ASN A 296 17.00 -3.09 3.50
C ASN A 296 18.46 -2.81 3.90
N GLN A 297 19.04 -3.67 4.74
CA GLN A 297 20.43 -3.52 5.15
C GLN A 297 21.40 -3.80 4.00
N THR A 298 21.09 -4.74 3.11
CA THR A 298 21.94 -5.04 1.94
C THR A 298 21.89 -3.91 0.90
N ASP A 299 20.69 -3.37 0.63
CA ASP A 299 20.48 -2.31 -0.36
C ASP A 299 21.06 -0.96 0.09
N ILE A 300 20.96 -0.63 1.38
CA ILE A 300 21.57 0.60 1.93
C ILE A 300 23.08 0.45 2.08
N ASN A 301 23.59 -0.72 2.47
CA ASN A 301 25.04 -0.96 2.48
C ASN A 301 25.63 -0.85 1.07
N TYR A 302 24.90 -1.30 0.05
CA TYR A 302 25.27 -1.13 -1.36
C TYR A 302 25.28 0.35 -1.79
N LEU A 303 24.30 1.15 -1.34
CA LEU A 303 24.30 2.61 -1.57
C LEU A 303 25.49 3.30 -0.89
N ILE A 304 25.76 2.97 0.38
CA ILE A 304 26.89 3.51 1.17
C ILE A 304 28.24 3.14 0.53
N ASP A 305 28.33 1.95 -0.06
CA ASP A 305 29.55 1.44 -0.69
C ASP A 305 29.75 1.92 -2.13
N SER A 306 28.70 2.39 -2.79
CA SER A 306 28.76 2.94 -4.15
C SER A 306 29.08 4.44 -4.22
N ILE A 307 29.04 5.17 -3.09
CA ILE A 307 29.47 6.57 -3.02
C ILE A 307 31.01 6.63 -3.14
N PRO A 308 31.56 7.31 -4.17
CA PRO A 308 33.01 7.45 -4.33
C PRO A 308 33.65 8.15 -3.13
N GLU A 309 34.76 7.62 -2.61
CA GLU A 309 35.43 8.15 -1.39
C GLU A 309 35.87 9.62 -1.47
N ALA A 310 35.91 10.20 -2.68
CA ALA A 310 36.50 11.51 -2.96
C ALA A 310 35.48 12.64 -3.27
N GLU A 311 34.16 12.39 -3.20
CA GLU A 311 33.16 13.43 -3.48
C GLU A 311 32.77 14.27 -2.25
N THR A 312 32.46 15.55 -2.50
CA THR A 312 31.94 16.49 -1.52
C THR A 312 30.55 16.06 -1.05
N LEU A 313 30.35 16.07 0.27
CA LEU A 313 29.16 15.58 0.98
C LEU A 313 27.83 16.08 0.42
N ASP A 314 26.87 15.14 0.24
CA ASP A 314 25.46 15.46 0.09
C ASP A 314 24.94 16.11 1.39
N TRP A 315 24.37 17.30 1.25
CA TRP A 315 23.92 18.15 2.36
C TRP A 315 22.81 17.50 3.20
N LEU A 316 22.01 16.60 2.62
CA LEU A 316 20.97 15.85 3.33
C LEU A 316 21.55 14.83 4.32
N LEU A 317 22.65 14.18 3.94
CA LEU A 317 23.33 13.19 4.77
C LEU A 317 24.02 13.85 5.98
N VAL A 318 24.56 15.05 5.76
CA VAL A 318 25.15 15.91 6.80
C VAL A 318 24.09 16.29 7.84
N LEU A 319 22.90 16.69 7.39
CA LEU A 319 21.77 17.01 8.28
C LEU A 319 21.30 15.79 9.08
N GLY A 320 21.16 14.62 8.45
CA GLY A 320 20.76 13.39 9.14
C GLY A 320 21.74 12.98 10.24
N LEU A 321 23.04 13.12 10.01
CA LEU A 321 24.08 12.86 11.02
C LEU A 321 24.09 13.91 12.14
N GLN A 322 23.76 15.17 11.84
CA GLN A 322 23.61 16.24 12.85
C GLN A 322 22.44 15.94 13.79
N GLU A 323 21.29 15.55 13.25
CA GLU A 323 20.11 15.21 14.04
C GLU A 323 20.37 13.97 14.92
N PHE A 324 20.99 12.92 14.36
CA PHE A 324 21.39 11.73 15.11
C PHE A 324 22.33 12.08 16.27
N ALA A 325 23.38 12.86 16.02
CA ALA A 325 24.35 13.21 17.05
C ALA A 325 23.72 14.05 18.18
N MET A 326 22.88 15.03 17.84
CA MET A 326 22.16 15.83 18.84
C MET A 326 21.20 14.97 19.67
N PHE A 327 20.49 14.05 19.03
CA PHE A 327 19.56 13.15 19.71
C PHE A 327 20.29 12.20 20.67
N ALA A 328 21.36 11.55 20.24
CA ALA A 328 22.13 10.62 21.05
C ALA A 328 22.83 11.31 22.24
N MET A 329 23.26 12.57 22.08
CA MET A 329 23.84 13.37 23.18
C MET A 329 22.80 13.74 24.25
N ASN A 330 21.52 13.84 23.88
CA ASN A 330 20.43 14.16 24.80
C ASN A 330 19.81 12.92 25.47
N ASN A 331 20.15 11.70 25.02
CA ASN A 331 19.60 10.44 25.50
C ASN A 331 20.73 9.41 25.77
N PRO A 332 21.45 9.53 26.90
CA PRO A 332 22.70 8.80 27.16
C PRO A 332 22.53 7.28 27.31
N GLU A 333 21.34 6.79 27.62
CA GLU A 333 20.98 5.36 27.62
C GLU A 333 21.19 4.66 26.27
N ILE A 334 21.18 5.41 25.16
CA ILE A 334 21.39 4.92 23.80
C ILE A 334 22.88 4.61 23.53
N LEU A 335 23.78 5.13 24.37
CA LEU A 335 25.24 4.97 24.26
C LEU A 335 25.77 3.70 24.94
N SER A 336 24.88 2.84 25.41
CA SER A 336 25.25 1.54 25.97
C SER A 336 25.79 0.62 24.85
N PRO A 337 26.93 -0.08 25.05
CA PRO A 337 27.48 -1.04 24.08
C PRO A 337 26.50 -2.16 23.73
N ASP A 338 25.54 -2.43 24.61
CA ASP A 338 24.53 -3.48 24.45
C ASP A 338 23.36 -3.04 23.55
N VAL A 339 23.29 -1.76 23.17
CA VAL A 339 22.22 -1.18 22.34
C VAL A 339 22.78 -0.74 20.98
N PHE A 340 23.86 0.05 20.96
CA PHE A 340 24.62 0.38 19.75
C PHE A 340 26.11 0.49 20.07
N ASP A 341 26.99 0.03 19.17
CA ASP A 341 28.44 0.22 19.29
C ASP A 341 28.85 1.66 18.89
N VAL A 342 28.27 2.68 19.54
CA VAL A 342 28.56 4.11 19.35
C VAL A 342 29.04 4.69 20.68
N THR A 343 30.26 5.22 20.70
CA THR A 343 30.87 5.75 21.92
C THR A 343 30.73 7.28 22.02
N ILE A 344 30.81 7.84 23.22
CA ILE A 344 30.86 9.32 23.41
C ILE A 344 31.97 9.97 22.55
N PRO A 345 33.19 9.41 22.45
CA PRO A 345 34.21 9.88 21.51
C PRO A 345 33.77 9.90 20.04
N ASP A 346 32.95 8.95 19.60
CA ASP A 346 32.41 8.92 18.23
C ASP A 346 31.47 10.11 17.98
N LEU A 347 30.58 10.40 18.94
CA LEU A 347 29.66 11.55 18.85
C LEU A 347 30.39 12.89 18.87
N LEU A 348 31.41 13.02 19.72
CA LEU A 348 32.25 14.22 19.76
C LEU A 348 32.99 14.40 18.44
N ARG A 349 33.43 13.31 17.81
CA ARG A 349 34.11 13.34 16.51
C ARG A 349 33.16 13.72 15.37
N ILE A 350 31.93 13.22 15.36
CA ILE A 350 30.87 13.63 14.42
C ILE A 350 30.60 15.14 14.59
N ARG A 351 30.37 15.60 15.83
CA ARG A 351 30.16 17.02 16.14
C ARG A 351 31.33 17.89 15.68
N ASP A 352 32.57 17.49 15.95
CA ASP A 352 33.75 18.28 15.63
C ASP A 352 34.01 18.33 14.11
N LEU A 353 33.75 17.24 13.37
CA LEU A 353 33.77 17.21 11.91
C LEU A 353 32.73 18.16 11.31
N LEU A 354 31.52 18.21 11.89
CA LEU A 354 30.40 19.03 11.42
C LEU A 354 30.51 20.52 11.85
N ALA A 355 31.24 20.82 12.92
CA ALA A 355 31.45 22.19 13.40
C ALA A 355 32.51 22.97 12.60
N THR A 356 33.36 22.28 11.86
CA THR A 356 34.32 22.93 10.94
C THR A 356 33.61 23.40 9.68
N ASN A 357 33.03 24.60 9.72
CA ASN A 357 32.50 25.31 8.55
C ASN A 357 33.59 25.59 7.50
N GLY A 358 33.92 24.58 6.69
CA GLY A 358 34.56 24.77 5.39
C GLY A 358 36.06 25.08 5.35
N THR A 359 36.87 24.68 6.34
CA THR A 359 38.33 24.94 6.28
C THR A 359 39.27 23.74 6.39
N THR A 360 38.75 22.51 6.45
CA THR A 360 39.50 21.29 6.10
C THR A 360 38.52 20.27 5.56
N ALA A 361 38.80 19.72 4.37
CA ALA A 361 37.90 18.85 3.63
C ALA A 361 37.61 17.56 4.42
N VAL A 362 36.49 17.54 5.14
CA VAL A 362 35.87 16.30 5.63
C VAL A 362 35.35 15.57 4.40
N THR A 363 35.90 14.38 4.15
CA THR A 363 35.53 13.56 3.00
C THR A 363 34.52 12.49 3.42
N TRP A 364 33.82 11.90 2.45
CA TRP A 364 32.93 10.76 2.75
C TRP A 364 33.66 9.63 3.47
N ARG A 365 34.94 9.41 3.15
CA ARG A 365 35.81 8.45 3.84
C ARG A 365 35.86 8.64 5.35
N ASP A 366 35.80 9.89 5.83
CA ASP A 366 35.85 10.22 7.25
C ASP A 366 34.52 9.96 7.98
N LEU A 367 33.39 10.00 7.25
CA LEU A 367 32.04 9.88 7.80
C LEU A 367 31.39 8.51 7.57
N LYS A 368 31.87 7.73 6.60
CA LYS A 368 31.35 6.40 6.25
C LYS A 368 31.21 5.43 7.43
N PRO A 369 32.16 5.33 8.39
CA PRO A 369 32.00 4.46 9.56
C PRO A 369 30.85 4.88 10.49
N TYR A 370 30.53 6.17 10.53
CA TYR A 370 29.49 6.74 11.39
C TYR A 370 28.11 6.68 10.74
N ALA A 371 28.02 6.81 9.42
CA ALA A 371 26.78 6.62 8.66
C ALA A 371 26.22 5.20 8.85
N ARG A 372 27.08 4.17 8.79
CA ARG A 372 26.67 2.77 9.06
C ARG A 372 26.11 2.59 10.49
N LYS A 373 26.68 3.28 11.48
CA LYS A 373 26.24 3.23 12.88
C LYS A 373 24.93 3.99 13.10
N ALA A 374 24.76 5.16 12.48
CA ALA A 374 23.51 5.93 12.52
C ALA A 374 22.36 5.19 11.81
N LEU A 375 22.66 4.45 10.73
CA LEU A 375 21.66 3.66 10.02
C LEU A 375 21.12 2.51 10.87
N ALA A 376 22.00 1.79 11.58
CA ALA A 376 21.61 0.76 12.53
C ALA A 376 20.67 1.31 13.62
N PHE A 377 20.85 2.57 14.02
CA PHE A 377 19.95 3.26 14.95
C PHE A 377 18.55 3.50 14.35
N PHE A 378 18.44 3.98 13.11
CA PHE A 378 17.14 4.25 12.47
C PHE A 378 16.32 2.97 12.23
N ASP A 379 16.97 1.84 11.93
CA ASP A 379 16.31 0.54 11.75
C ASP A 379 15.68 0.02 13.06
N THR A 380 16.34 0.18 14.20
CA THR A 380 15.83 -0.25 15.51
C THR A 380 14.82 0.70 16.13
N TRP A 381 14.92 2.01 15.83
CA TRP A 381 14.00 3.01 16.40
C TRP A 381 12.67 3.08 15.63
N GLN A 382 12.59 2.50 14.42
CA GLN A 382 11.31 2.26 13.73
C GLN A 382 10.41 1.23 14.43
N TYR A 383 10.88 0.58 15.50
CA TYR A 383 10.14 -0.45 16.26
C TYR A 383 9.70 -0.03 17.68
N HIS A 384 9.84 1.23 18.06
CA HIS A 384 9.40 1.73 19.39
C HIS A 384 8.44 2.92 19.33
#